data_AF-A0A3A9FUT3-F1
#
_entry.id   AF-A0A3A9FUT3-F1
#
_cell.length_a   1.000
_cell.length_b   1.000
_cell.length_c   1.000
_cell.angle_alpha   90.00
_cell.angle_beta   90.00
_cell.angle_gamma   90.00
#
_symmetry.space_group_name_H-M   'P 1'
#
loop_
_entity.id
_entity.type
_entity.pdbx_description
1 polymer ?
#
loop_
_entity_poly.entity_id
_entity_poly.type
_entity_poly.pdbx_seq_one_letter_code
_entity_poly.pdbx_strand_id
1 'polypeptide(L)'
;MRGKKSYQAWTISDEFWEAIKDEIPKKERDPEKKYKNTPGQGRKPMPARKALEGIFYVLRTGCQWKALPREYGSGSTVHRRFQEWLAAGFFEKIWKKGLERYDDLEGIGWEWQSLDGCMVKAPLALEPVGKNPTDRGKNGTKRSVLTDEKGLPLAVVLSGANTHDIKLLEETLDHIVVVRPEPDEKYPQNLCLDAGYTGREDALEQRNYIPHIRPRGEEKKELERNPDFRARRWVVEVTHSFFNRFRKLLVRYEKKATNYMALIQFACAVIVWRKLIPVHL
;
A
#
# COMPACT_ATOMS: atom_id res chain seq x y z
N MET A 1 3.84 -21.35 31.69
CA MET A 1 3.19 -21.58 30.39
C MET A 1 2.75 -20.24 29.83
N ARG A 2 3.45 -19.69 28.81
CA ARG A 2 2.96 -18.49 28.11
C ARG A 2 1.83 -18.93 27.18
N GLY A 3 0.59 -18.59 27.53
CA GLY A 3 -0.57 -18.86 26.68
C GLY A 3 -0.35 -18.25 25.29
N LYS A 4 -0.52 -19.03 24.23
CA LYS A 4 -0.55 -18.51 22.86
C LYS A 4 -1.70 -17.49 22.81
N LYS A 5 -1.37 -16.18 22.78
CA LYS A 5 -2.35 -15.15 22.47
C LYS A 5 -2.95 -15.49 21.09
N SER A 6 -4.24 -15.80 21.06
CA SER A 6 -4.99 -15.87 19.80
C SER A 6 -5.11 -14.45 19.28
N TYR A 7 -4.20 -14.07 18.38
CA TYR A 7 -4.30 -12.78 17.69
C TYR A 7 -5.43 -12.88 16.67
N GLN A 8 -6.45 -12.04 16.81
CA GLN A 8 -7.48 -11.92 15.79
C GLN A 8 -6.87 -11.29 14.53
N ALA A 9 -7.42 -11.58 13.35
CA ALA A 9 -6.89 -11.12 12.06
C ALA A 9 -6.90 -9.58 11.85
N TRP A 10 -7.24 -8.82 12.88
CA TRP A 10 -7.32 -7.36 12.94
C TRP A 10 -6.57 -6.78 14.15
N THR A 11 -5.68 -7.56 14.76
CA THR A 11 -4.83 -7.11 15.87
C THR A 11 -3.40 -6.87 15.40
N ILE A 12 -2.81 -5.78 15.87
CA ILE A 12 -1.39 -5.47 15.65
C ILE A 12 -0.55 -6.29 16.63
N SER A 13 0.48 -6.98 16.11
CA SER A 13 1.43 -7.72 16.93
C SER A 13 2.30 -6.78 17.77
N ASP A 14 2.84 -7.30 18.87
CA ASP A 14 3.73 -6.52 19.73
C ASP A 14 5.01 -6.14 18.94
N GLU A 15 5.51 -7.07 18.13
CA GLU A 15 6.68 -6.90 17.26
C GLU A 15 6.48 -5.79 16.22
N PHE A 16 5.31 -5.77 15.56
CA PHE A 16 5.03 -4.73 14.57
C PHE A 16 4.89 -3.36 15.24
N TRP A 17 4.26 -3.31 16.41
CA TRP A 17 4.20 -2.08 17.20
C TRP A 17 5.59 -1.57 17.59
N GLU A 18 6.45 -2.44 18.12
CA GLU A 18 7.81 -2.06 18.53
C GLU A 18 8.66 -1.57 17.36
N ALA A 19 8.48 -2.13 16.15
CA ALA A 19 9.21 -1.71 14.96
C ALA A 19 8.87 -0.27 14.48
N ILE A 20 7.64 0.19 14.73
CA ILE A 20 7.12 1.45 14.18
C ILE A 20 6.80 2.52 15.22
N LYS A 21 6.78 2.20 16.52
CA LYS A 21 6.34 3.13 17.59
C LYS A 21 7.10 4.45 17.59
N ASP A 22 8.37 4.44 17.19
CA ASP A 22 9.23 5.63 17.17
C ASP A 22 8.95 6.53 15.96
N GLU A 23 8.25 6.01 14.95
CA GLU A 23 7.79 6.77 13.80
C GLU A 23 6.48 7.52 14.05
N ILE A 24 5.82 7.27 15.20
CA ILE A 24 4.56 7.92 15.54
C ILE A 24 4.79 9.44 15.62
N PRO A 25 4.05 10.25 14.83
CA PRO A 25 4.19 11.70 14.86
C PRO A 25 3.98 12.24 16.27
N LYS A 26 5.00 12.92 16.80
CA LYS A 26 4.93 13.60 18.08
C LYS A 26 4.07 14.85 17.91
N LYS A 27 3.12 15.05 18.81
CA LYS A 27 2.33 16.28 18.81
C LYS A 27 3.15 17.40 19.42
N GLU A 28 3.65 18.29 18.57
CA GLU A 28 4.27 19.54 19.03
C GLU A 28 3.18 20.50 19.50
N ARG A 29 3.47 21.20 20.60
CA ARG A 29 2.62 22.30 21.07
C ARG A 29 2.99 23.52 20.26
N ASP A 30 1.98 24.23 19.77
CA ASP A 30 2.16 25.50 19.10
C ASP A 30 2.71 26.52 20.12
N PRO A 31 3.94 27.02 19.93
CA PRO A 31 4.58 27.92 20.90
C PRO A 31 3.84 29.26 21.02
N GLU A 32 3.06 29.65 20.01
CA GLU A 32 2.30 30.91 20.00
C GLU A 32 0.94 30.77 20.70
N LYS A 33 0.44 29.53 20.90
CA LYS A 33 -0.81 29.29 21.62
C LYS A 33 -0.59 29.22 23.13
N LYS A 34 -1.22 30.15 23.86
CA LYS A 34 -1.34 30.06 25.32
C LYS A 34 -2.31 28.95 25.72
N TYR A 35 -1.79 27.78 26.05
CA TYR A 35 -2.57 26.68 26.60
C TYR A 35 -2.95 26.95 28.05
N LYS A 36 -4.25 27.15 28.34
CA LYS A 36 -4.76 27.19 29.71
C LYS A 36 -4.83 25.76 30.26
N ASN A 37 -3.86 25.38 31.09
CA ASN A 37 -3.87 24.11 31.81
C ASN A 37 -4.69 24.26 33.11
N THR A 38 -5.99 24.50 33.00
CA THR A 38 -6.87 24.48 34.18
C THR A 38 -6.96 23.05 34.70
N PRO A 39 -6.80 22.79 36.02
CA PRO A 39 -7.00 21.45 36.58
C PRO A 39 -8.36 20.88 36.15
N GLY A 40 -8.35 19.70 35.51
CA GLY A 40 -9.56 19.05 34.99
C GLY A 40 -9.96 19.43 33.56
N GLN A 41 -9.31 20.42 32.92
CA GLN A 41 -9.51 20.71 31.50
C GLN A 41 -8.50 19.98 30.60
N GLY A 42 -9.03 19.29 29.59
CA GLY A 42 -8.26 18.57 28.58
C GLY A 42 -8.36 17.05 28.73
N ARG A 43 -9.06 16.40 27.79
CA ARG A 43 -9.08 14.94 27.71
C ARG A 43 -7.68 14.45 27.34
N LYS A 44 -7.10 13.55 28.14
CA LYS A 44 -5.82 12.91 27.82
C LYS A 44 -5.85 12.36 26.39
N PRO A 45 -4.78 12.58 25.59
CA PRO A 45 -4.73 12.07 24.24
C PRO A 45 -4.89 10.55 24.23
N MET A 46 -5.60 10.04 23.23
CA MET A 46 -5.70 8.59 23.01
C MET A 46 -4.27 8.02 22.83
N PRO A 47 -3.94 6.90 23.50
CA PRO A 47 -2.67 6.20 23.30
C PRO A 47 -2.45 5.86 21.82
N ALA A 48 -1.24 6.07 21.32
CA ALA A 48 -0.92 5.88 19.90
C ALA A 48 -1.21 4.46 19.43
N ARG A 49 -0.76 3.44 20.17
CA ARG A 49 -1.04 2.03 19.84
C ARG A 49 -2.53 1.75 19.66
N LYS A 50 -3.35 2.22 20.59
CA LYS A 50 -4.81 2.05 20.54
C LYS A 50 -5.45 2.75 19.33
N ALA A 51 -4.94 3.93 18.97
CA ALA A 51 -5.38 4.61 17.75
C ALA A 51 -5.00 3.82 16.49
N LEU A 52 -3.77 3.31 16.43
CA LEU A 52 -3.29 2.49 15.30
C LEU A 52 -4.07 1.18 15.17
N GLU A 53 -4.34 0.48 16.28
CA GLU A 53 -5.18 -0.71 16.33
C GLU A 53 -6.60 -0.42 15.81
N GLY A 54 -7.19 0.72 16.19
CA GLY A 54 -8.49 1.16 15.65
C GLY A 54 -8.46 1.45 14.15
N ILE A 55 -7.39 2.09 13.65
CA ILE A 55 -7.20 2.34 12.20
C ILE A 55 -7.03 1.01 11.46
N PHE A 56 -6.23 0.09 12.00
CA PHE A 56 -6.02 -1.23 11.41
C PHE A 56 -7.30 -2.06 11.39
N TYR A 57 -8.12 -1.99 12.44
CA TYR A 57 -9.44 -2.60 12.47
C TYR A 57 -10.34 -2.09 11.33
N VAL A 58 -10.39 -0.77 11.11
CA VAL A 58 -11.14 -0.17 9.99
C VAL A 58 -10.59 -0.68 8.66
N LEU A 59 -9.27 -0.68 8.48
CA LEU A 59 -8.60 -1.13 7.25
C LEU A 59 -8.93 -2.61 6.95
N ARG A 60 -8.88 -3.47 7.96
CA ARG A 60 -9.10 -4.92 7.84
C ARG A 60 -10.56 -5.28 7.62
N THR A 61 -11.46 -4.72 8.42
CA THR A 61 -12.89 -5.08 8.39
C THR A 61 -13.69 -4.31 7.34
N GLY A 62 -13.21 -3.14 6.92
CA GLY A 62 -13.93 -2.26 6.00
C GLY A 62 -15.08 -1.50 6.66
N CYS A 63 -15.24 -1.57 7.99
CA CYS A 63 -16.32 -0.88 8.67
C CYS A 63 -16.22 0.65 8.48
N GLN A 64 -17.35 1.34 8.63
CA GLN A 64 -17.35 2.80 8.68
C GLN A 64 -16.62 3.28 9.93
N TRP A 65 -15.98 4.45 9.86
CA TRP A 65 -15.29 5.05 11.02
C TRP A 65 -16.21 5.19 12.24
N LYS A 66 -17.48 5.56 12.05
CA LYS A 66 -18.48 5.68 13.13
C LYS A 66 -18.98 4.34 13.69
N ALA A 67 -18.79 3.25 12.94
CA ALA A 67 -19.15 1.89 13.35
C ALA A 67 -17.99 1.15 14.04
N LEU A 68 -16.85 1.81 14.26
CA LEU A 68 -15.73 1.24 14.99
C LEU A 68 -16.17 0.82 16.41
N PRO A 69 -15.86 -0.41 16.87
CA PRO A 69 -16.19 -0.86 18.21
C PRO A 69 -15.62 0.05 19.30
N ARG A 70 -16.41 0.27 20.36
CA ARG A 70 -16.05 1.19 21.45
C ARG A 70 -14.77 0.80 22.19
N GLU A 71 -14.36 -0.47 22.12
CA GLU A 71 -13.12 -0.95 22.72
C GLU A 71 -11.87 -0.22 22.18
N TYR A 72 -11.88 0.18 20.90
CA TYR A 72 -10.82 1.00 20.27
C TYR A 72 -10.97 2.50 20.57
N GLY A 73 -12.11 2.90 21.14
CA GLY A 73 -12.47 4.28 21.44
C GLY A 73 -13.49 4.86 20.46
N SER A 74 -13.66 6.18 20.49
CA SER A 74 -14.59 6.85 19.58
C SER A 74 -14.02 6.88 18.16
N GLY A 75 -14.82 6.43 17.19
CA GLY A 75 -14.48 6.50 15.77
C GLY A 75 -14.02 7.87 15.29
N SER A 76 -14.64 8.95 15.78
CA SER A 76 -14.22 10.33 15.47
C SER A 76 -12.82 10.66 16.00
N THR A 77 -12.45 10.13 17.17
CA THR A 77 -11.11 10.32 17.73
C THR A 77 -10.06 9.54 16.95
N VAL A 78 -10.36 8.30 16.58
CA VAL A 78 -9.47 7.46 15.76
C VAL A 78 -9.29 8.06 14.37
N HIS A 79 -10.37 8.49 13.72
CA HIS A 79 -10.29 9.16 12.42
C HIS A 79 -9.50 10.49 12.50
N ARG A 80 -9.66 11.27 13.58
CA ARG A 80 -8.83 12.48 13.78
C ARG A 80 -7.35 12.13 13.87
N ARG A 81 -6.98 11.07 14.61
CA ARG A 81 -5.58 10.59 14.66
C ARG A 81 -5.08 10.12 13.30
N PHE A 82 -5.91 9.40 12.55
CA PHE A 82 -5.60 9.01 11.17
C PHE A 82 -5.28 10.23 10.30
N GLN A 83 -6.07 11.31 10.39
CA GLN A 83 -5.82 12.54 9.64
C GLN A 83 -4.54 13.27 10.09
N GLU A 84 -4.29 13.35 11.40
CA GLU A 84 -3.04 13.92 11.94
C GLU A 84 -1.81 13.16 11.42
N TRP A 85 -1.87 11.83 11.37
CA TRP A 85 -0.77 10.99 10.92
C TRP A 85 -0.61 10.98 9.39
N LEU A 86 -1.73 11.05 8.66
CA LEU A 86 -1.73 11.26 7.21
C LEU A 86 -1.03 12.57 6.86
N ALA A 87 -1.35 13.67 7.55
CA ALA A 87 -0.72 14.96 7.31
C ALA A 87 0.79 14.97 7.63
N ALA A 88 1.23 14.09 8.53
CA ALA A 88 2.63 13.91 8.89
C ALA A 88 3.38 12.86 8.03
N GLY A 89 2.74 12.29 6.99
CA GLY A 89 3.37 11.28 6.12
C GLY A 89 3.64 9.92 6.79
N PHE A 90 3.01 9.64 7.93
CA PHE A 90 3.32 8.47 8.76
C PHE A 90 3.21 7.13 8.01
N PHE A 91 2.16 6.96 7.19
CA PHE A 91 1.86 5.67 6.55
C PHE A 91 2.88 5.30 5.48
N GLU A 92 3.33 6.28 4.68
CA GLU A 92 4.42 6.10 3.73
C GLU A 92 5.74 5.84 4.46
N LYS A 93 6.01 6.57 5.55
CA LYS A 93 7.23 6.41 6.35
C LYS A 93 7.37 4.99 6.91
N ILE A 94 6.31 4.41 7.47
CA ILE A 94 6.36 3.03 7.99
C ILE A 94 6.42 1.98 6.88
N TRP A 95 5.92 2.29 5.68
CA TRP A 95 6.06 1.42 4.51
C TRP A 95 7.52 1.42 4.02
N LYS A 96 8.09 2.60 3.80
CA LYS A 96 9.50 2.78 3.44
C LYS A 96 10.44 2.08 4.41
N LYS A 97 10.26 2.32 5.73
CA LYS A 97 11.05 1.68 6.78
C LYS A 97 10.96 0.15 6.73
N GLY A 98 9.80 -0.39 6.40
CA GLY A 98 9.61 -1.83 6.24
C GLY A 98 10.40 -2.38 5.06
N LEU A 99 10.43 -1.67 3.93
CA LEU A 99 11.19 -2.07 2.75
C LEU A 99 12.70 -1.96 2.99
N GLU A 100 13.18 -0.86 3.56
CA GLU A 100 14.60 -0.70 3.95
C GLU A 100 15.03 -1.83 4.89
N ARG A 101 14.21 -2.14 5.90
CA ARG A 101 14.50 -3.24 6.82
C ARG A 101 14.46 -4.61 6.14
N TYR A 102 13.61 -4.78 5.12
CA TYR A 102 13.58 -6.01 4.34
C TYR A 102 14.82 -6.16 3.48
N ASP A 103 15.25 -5.08 2.85
CA ASP A 103 16.45 -5.04 2.02
C ASP A 103 17.70 -5.40 2.84
N ASP A 104 17.85 -4.81 4.04
CA ASP A 104 18.96 -5.11 4.96
C ASP A 104 19.06 -6.59 5.37
N LEU A 105 17.92 -7.29 5.49
CA LEU A 105 17.85 -8.63 6.07
C LEU A 105 17.75 -9.74 5.03
N GLU A 106 16.95 -9.52 3.99
CA GLU A 106 16.54 -10.54 3.02
C GLU A 106 16.84 -10.13 1.57
N GLY A 107 17.16 -8.84 1.33
CA GLY A 107 17.35 -8.24 0.01
C GLY A 107 16.06 -8.10 -0.79
N ILE A 108 15.77 -6.92 -1.33
CA ILE A 108 14.69 -6.73 -2.30
C ILE A 108 15.08 -7.41 -3.62
N GLY A 109 14.13 -8.13 -4.22
CA GLY A 109 14.37 -8.83 -5.48
C GLY A 109 14.31 -7.91 -6.69
N TRP A 110 15.34 -7.08 -6.87
CA TRP A 110 15.43 -6.10 -7.95
C TRP A 110 15.58 -6.72 -9.35
N GLU A 111 16.04 -7.95 -9.48
CA GLU A 111 16.25 -8.56 -10.81
C GLU A 111 14.94 -8.67 -11.62
N TRP A 112 13.84 -8.98 -10.95
CA TRP A 112 12.52 -9.17 -11.56
C TRP A 112 11.46 -8.37 -10.86
N GLN A 113 10.79 -7.51 -11.60
CA GLN A 113 9.73 -6.66 -11.08
C GLN A 113 8.49 -6.80 -11.95
N SER A 114 7.33 -6.54 -11.36
CA SER A 114 6.05 -6.65 -12.06
C SER A 114 5.15 -5.49 -11.69
N LEU A 115 4.50 -4.91 -12.69
CA LEU A 115 3.56 -3.81 -12.52
C LEU A 115 2.22 -4.14 -13.15
N ASP A 116 1.16 -3.85 -12.40
CA ASP A 116 -0.21 -4.01 -12.89
C ASP A 116 -1.18 -3.00 -12.25
N GLY A 117 -2.15 -2.57 -13.04
CA GLY A 117 -3.20 -1.67 -12.65
C GLY A 117 -4.50 -2.40 -12.31
N CYS A 118 -5.15 -2.02 -11.22
CA CYS A 118 -6.49 -2.50 -10.89
C CYS A 118 -7.50 -1.34 -10.80
N MET A 119 -8.75 -1.62 -11.19
CA MET A 119 -9.86 -0.67 -11.06
C MET A 119 -10.69 -0.98 -9.82
N VAL A 120 -10.88 0.02 -8.96
CA VAL A 120 -11.65 -0.06 -7.74
C VAL A 120 -12.89 0.83 -7.84
N LYS A 121 -14.05 0.32 -7.44
CA LYS A 121 -15.29 1.10 -7.39
C LYS A 121 -15.17 2.22 -6.37
N ALA A 122 -15.60 3.42 -6.72
CA ALA A 122 -15.42 4.61 -5.89
C ALA A 122 -16.73 5.43 -5.77
N PRO A 123 -17.81 4.85 -5.20
CA PRO A 123 -19.15 5.42 -5.28
C PRO A 123 -19.33 6.76 -4.56
N LEU A 124 -18.51 7.04 -3.54
CA LEU A 124 -18.57 8.28 -2.75
C LEU A 124 -17.36 9.19 -2.96
N ALA A 125 -16.41 8.77 -3.78
CA ALA A 125 -15.16 9.50 -3.98
C ALA A 125 -15.43 10.78 -4.80
N LEU A 126 -14.76 11.86 -4.40
CA LEU A 126 -14.89 13.17 -5.03
C LEU A 126 -13.69 13.47 -5.94
N GLU A 127 -12.52 12.92 -5.65
CA GLU A 127 -11.27 13.23 -6.37
C GLU A 127 -10.17 12.16 -6.14
N PRO A 128 -9.29 11.87 -7.10
CA PRO A 128 -9.63 11.74 -8.51
C PRO A 128 -10.56 10.53 -8.70
N VAL A 129 -11.59 10.70 -9.52
CA VAL A 129 -12.52 9.64 -9.96
C VAL A 129 -12.74 9.77 -11.45
N GLY A 130 -12.93 8.64 -12.12
CA GLY A 130 -13.24 8.59 -13.55
C GLY A 130 -14.40 7.65 -13.84
N LYS A 131 -15.07 7.83 -14.97
CA LYS A 131 -16.05 6.86 -15.47
C LYS A 131 -15.35 5.52 -15.70
N ASN A 132 -15.76 4.49 -14.97
CA ASN A 132 -15.18 3.16 -15.11
C ASN A 132 -15.76 2.48 -16.37
N PRO A 133 -14.93 2.18 -17.38
CA PRO A 133 -15.39 1.53 -18.61
C PRO A 133 -15.97 0.14 -18.36
N THR A 134 -15.55 -0.56 -17.30
CA THR A 134 -16.02 -1.92 -16.97
C THR A 134 -17.21 -1.95 -16.01
N ASP A 135 -17.60 -0.80 -15.43
CA ASP A 135 -18.74 -0.69 -14.51
C ASP A 135 -19.77 0.36 -15.00
N ARG A 136 -20.07 0.32 -16.30
CA ARG A 136 -21.10 1.16 -16.96
C ARG A 136 -20.91 2.67 -16.72
N GLY A 137 -19.66 3.12 -16.64
CA GLY A 137 -19.31 4.52 -16.43
C GLY A 137 -19.49 5.03 -15.00
N LYS A 138 -19.70 4.16 -14.00
CA LYS A 138 -19.73 4.56 -12.59
C LYS A 138 -18.37 5.06 -12.12
N ASN A 139 -18.37 5.88 -11.07
CA ASN A 139 -17.12 6.40 -10.50
C ASN A 139 -16.20 5.28 -10.03
N GLY A 140 -14.98 5.29 -10.54
CA GLY A 140 -13.91 4.39 -10.16
C GLY A 140 -12.58 5.11 -9.99
N THR A 141 -11.67 4.42 -9.30
CA THR A 141 -10.27 4.81 -9.12
C THR A 141 -9.40 3.69 -9.67
N LYS A 142 -8.38 4.04 -10.46
CA LYS A 142 -7.32 3.12 -10.85
C LYS A 142 -6.23 3.16 -9.79
N ARG A 143 -5.71 1.99 -9.43
CA ARG A 143 -4.55 1.81 -8.56
C ARG A 143 -3.51 1.01 -9.33
N SER A 144 -2.40 1.65 -9.68
CA SER A 144 -1.23 1.00 -10.29
C SER A 144 -0.22 0.67 -9.19
N VAL A 145 0.32 -0.55 -9.23
CA VAL A 145 1.22 -1.09 -8.20
C VAL A 145 2.44 -1.69 -8.88
N LEU A 146 3.64 -1.30 -8.44
CA LEU A 146 4.90 -1.98 -8.76
C LEU A 146 5.28 -2.91 -7.62
N THR A 147 5.76 -4.10 -7.96
CA THR A 147 6.22 -5.12 -7.01
C THR A 147 7.56 -5.72 -7.40
N ASP A 148 8.35 -6.11 -6.40
CA ASP A 148 9.56 -6.91 -6.59
C ASP A 148 9.22 -8.40 -6.87
N GLU A 149 10.25 -9.22 -7.10
CA GLU A 149 10.08 -10.65 -7.41
C GLU A 149 9.40 -11.44 -6.28
N LYS A 150 9.50 -10.93 -5.05
CA LYS A 150 8.98 -11.55 -3.83
C LYS A 150 7.58 -11.03 -3.49
N GLY A 151 7.01 -10.10 -4.27
CA GLY A 151 5.68 -9.53 -4.06
C GLY A 151 5.64 -8.45 -2.97
N LEU A 152 6.74 -7.75 -2.75
CA LEU A 152 6.79 -6.53 -1.96
C LEU A 152 6.27 -5.36 -2.81
N PRO A 153 5.24 -4.63 -2.37
CA PRO A 153 4.84 -3.40 -3.05
C PRO A 153 5.97 -2.36 -2.92
N LEU A 154 6.52 -1.92 -4.04
CA LEU A 154 7.60 -0.93 -4.14
C LEU A 154 7.08 0.49 -4.43
N ALA A 155 5.99 0.59 -5.20
CA ALA A 155 5.35 1.85 -5.56
C ALA A 155 3.85 1.66 -5.74
N VAL A 156 3.06 2.69 -5.41
CA VAL A 156 1.61 2.71 -5.66
C VAL A 156 1.16 4.12 -6.02
N VAL A 157 0.43 4.25 -7.12
CA VAL A 157 -0.19 5.51 -7.56
C VAL A 157 -1.68 5.35 -7.78
N LEU A 158 -2.42 6.44 -7.59
CA LEU A 158 -3.88 6.48 -7.74
C LEU A 158 -4.29 7.49 -8.79
N SER A 159 -5.26 7.12 -9.62
CA SER A 159 -5.85 8.04 -10.58
C SER A 159 -7.35 7.80 -10.77
N GLY A 160 -8.00 8.67 -11.55
CA GLY A 160 -9.35 8.41 -12.04
C GLY A 160 -9.37 7.17 -12.94
N ALA A 161 -10.49 6.45 -12.98
CA ALA A 161 -10.62 5.25 -13.81
C ALA A 161 -10.51 5.50 -15.33
N ASN A 162 -10.59 6.75 -15.77
CA ASN A 162 -10.44 7.16 -17.17
C ASN A 162 -8.99 7.50 -17.55
N THR A 163 -8.05 7.55 -16.60
CA THR A 163 -6.64 7.86 -16.91
C THR A 163 -6.04 6.77 -17.79
N HIS A 164 -5.28 7.18 -18.81
CA HIS A 164 -4.54 6.25 -19.66
C HIS A 164 -3.46 5.54 -18.86
N ASP A 165 -3.37 4.21 -19.00
CA ASP A 165 -2.43 3.38 -18.25
C ASP A 165 -0.97 3.75 -18.52
N ILE A 166 -0.70 4.39 -19.66
CA ILE A 166 0.59 4.97 -20.05
C ILE A 166 1.12 5.95 -18.99
N LYS A 167 0.27 6.90 -18.57
CA LYS A 167 0.66 7.90 -17.56
C LYS A 167 0.91 7.26 -16.21
N LEU A 168 0.10 6.24 -15.87
CA LEU A 168 0.25 5.52 -14.63
C LEU A 168 1.52 4.68 -14.59
N LEU A 169 1.96 4.10 -15.71
CA LEU A 169 3.19 3.32 -15.78
C LEU A 169 4.37 4.16 -15.29
N GLU A 170 4.62 5.29 -15.94
CA GLU A 170 5.73 6.18 -15.62
C GLU A 170 5.63 6.74 -14.21
N GLU A 171 4.46 7.27 -13.84
CA GLU A 171 4.23 7.79 -12.49
C GLU A 171 4.48 6.71 -11.42
N THR A 172 4.08 5.46 -11.66
CA THR A 172 4.35 4.37 -10.70
C THR A 172 5.85 4.09 -10.58
N LEU A 173 6.59 4.07 -11.69
CA LEU A 173 8.03 3.80 -11.68
C LEU A 173 8.82 4.94 -11.02
N ASP A 174 8.33 6.18 -11.11
CA ASP A 174 8.96 7.35 -10.50
C ASP A 174 8.64 7.49 -9.00
N HIS A 175 7.65 6.73 -8.50
CA HIS A 175 7.18 6.76 -7.11
C HIS A 175 7.63 5.55 -6.27
N ILE A 176 8.75 4.90 -6.63
CA ILE A 176 9.38 3.88 -5.78
C ILE A 176 9.77 4.51 -4.45
N VAL A 177 9.32 3.92 -3.34
CA VAL A 177 9.44 4.56 -2.02
C VAL A 177 10.80 4.37 -1.35
N VAL A 178 11.62 3.46 -1.87
CA VAL A 178 13.00 3.18 -1.44
C VAL A 178 13.99 3.46 -2.56
N VAL A 179 15.26 3.59 -2.22
CA VAL A 179 16.31 3.79 -3.23
C VAL A 179 16.39 2.52 -4.08
N ARG A 180 16.13 2.67 -5.38
CA ARG A 180 16.36 1.63 -6.37
C ARG A 180 17.85 1.61 -6.73
N PRO A 181 18.54 0.46 -6.66
CA PRO A 181 19.94 0.38 -7.09
C PRO A 181 20.04 0.59 -8.59
N GLU A 182 21.15 1.18 -9.03
CA GLU A 182 21.45 1.30 -10.46
C GLU A 182 21.69 -0.10 -11.05
N PRO A 183 21.01 -0.46 -12.14
CA PRO A 183 21.23 -1.74 -12.82
C PRO A 183 22.56 -1.73 -13.58
N ASP A 184 23.17 -2.91 -13.70
CA ASP A 184 24.35 -3.16 -14.53
C ASP A 184 24.25 -4.54 -15.22
N GLU A 185 25.27 -4.93 -16.00
CA GLU A 185 25.29 -6.22 -16.71
C GLU A 185 25.19 -7.43 -15.77
N LYS A 186 25.69 -7.31 -14.54
CA LYS A 186 25.66 -8.38 -13.53
C LYS A 186 24.33 -8.42 -12.78
N TYR A 187 23.70 -7.26 -12.59
CA TYR A 187 22.44 -7.09 -11.89
C TYR A 187 21.41 -6.37 -12.79
N PRO A 188 20.97 -7.02 -13.88
CA PRO A 188 19.96 -6.46 -14.76
C PRO A 188 18.62 -6.34 -14.01
N GLN A 189 17.77 -5.41 -14.44
CA GLN A 189 16.44 -5.24 -13.87
C GLN A 189 15.37 -5.37 -14.94
N ASN A 190 14.58 -6.43 -14.82
CA ASN A 190 13.54 -6.81 -15.77
C ASN A 190 12.18 -6.33 -15.26
N LEU A 191 11.35 -5.77 -16.15
CA LEU A 191 9.98 -5.37 -15.81
C LEU A 191 8.94 -6.13 -16.63
N CYS A 192 8.14 -6.95 -15.94
CA CYS A 192 7.01 -7.66 -16.54
C CYS A 192 5.74 -6.81 -16.56
N LEU A 193 5.11 -6.72 -17.74
CA LEU A 193 3.87 -5.98 -17.97
C LEU A 193 2.88 -6.80 -18.83
N ASP A 194 1.58 -6.48 -18.75
CA ASP A 194 0.58 -7.03 -19.69
C ASP A 194 0.78 -6.45 -21.10
N ALA A 195 0.30 -7.16 -22.11
CA ALA A 195 0.27 -6.77 -23.52
C ALA A 195 -0.35 -5.38 -23.76
N GLY A 196 -1.21 -4.92 -22.86
CA GLY A 196 -1.80 -3.57 -22.90
C GLY A 196 -0.76 -2.44 -22.81
N TYR A 197 0.48 -2.75 -22.42
CA TYR A 197 1.60 -1.80 -22.36
C TYR A 197 2.52 -1.86 -23.59
N THR A 198 2.16 -2.60 -24.65
CA THR A 198 2.96 -2.63 -25.90
C THR A 198 3.17 -1.22 -26.45
N GLY A 199 4.41 -0.91 -26.89
CA GLY A 199 4.80 0.42 -27.37
C GLY A 199 5.29 1.36 -26.27
N ARG A 200 5.65 0.82 -25.11
CA ARG A 200 6.19 1.56 -23.95
C ARG A 200 7.64 1.24 -23.62
N GLU A 201 8.30 0.45 -24.45
CA GLU A 201 9.68 0.00 -24.30
C GLU A 201 10.63 1.18 -24.07
N ASP A 202 10.54 2.25 -24.88
CA ASP A 202 11.35 3.46 -24.72
C ASP A 202 11.28 4.09 -23.32
N ALA A 203 10.08 4.13 -22.72
CA ALA A 203 9.88 4.73 -21.41
C ALA A 203 10.44 3.86 -20.26
N LEU A 204 10.57 2.55 -20.51
CA LEU A 204 11.16 1.59 -19.61
C LEU A 204 12.69 1.61 -19.72
N GLU A 205 13.21 1.64 -20.94
CA GLU A 205 14.64 1.75 -21.24
C GLU A 205 15.23 3.05 -20.71
N GLN A 206 14.51 4.18 -20.81
CA GLN A 206 14.90 5.46 -20.18
C GLN A 206 15.05 5.38 -18.66
N ARG A 207 14.42 4.38 -18.02
CA ARG A 207 14.51 4.09 -16.59
C ARG A 207 15.37 2.85 -16.32
N ASN A 208 16.22 2.47 -17.29
CA ASN A 208 17.13 1.33 -17.21
C ASN A 208 16.43 -0.01 -16.88
N TYR A 209 15.21 -0.22 -17.40
CA TYR A 209 14.53 -1.52 -17.34
C TYR A 209 14.71 -2.29 -18.64
N ILE A 210 14.81 -3.61 -18.52
CA ILE A 210 14.62 -4.54 -19.64
C ILE A 210 13.12 -4.87 -19.73
N PRO A 211 12.42 -4.47 -20.81
CA PRO A 211 10.98 -4.67 -20.92
C PRO A 211 10.62 -6.14 -21.22
N HIS A 212 9.70 -6.71 -20.43
CA HIS A 212 9.08 -8.01 -20.69
C HIS A 212 7.57 -7.84 -20.85
N ILE A 213 7.17 -7.36 -22.04
CA ILE A 213 5.77 -7.15 -22.41
C ILE A 213 5.33 -8.34 -23.27
N ARG A 214 4.46 -9.20 -22.74
CA ARG A 214 4.06 -10.43 -23.42
C ARG A 214 2.56 -10.41 -23.78
N PRO A 215 2.21 -10.76 -25.03
CA PRO A 215 0.84 -11.07 -25.44
C PRO A 215 0.16 -12.10 -24.53
N ARG A 216 -1.16 -11.95 -24.36
CA ARG A 216 -1.98 -12.90 -23.61
C ARG A 216 -1.85 -14.32 -24.18
N GLY A 217 -1.51 -15.26 -23.31
CA GLY A 217 -1.42 -16.69 -23.63
C GLY A 217 -0.06 -17.14 -24.17
N GLU A 218 0.89 -16.23 -24.42
CA GLU A 218 2.26 -16.61 -24.79
C GLU A 218 2.99 -17.24 -23.60
N GLU A 219 2.87 -16.66 -22.39
CA GLU A 219 3.42 -17.27 -21.16
C GLU A 219 2.88 -18.68 -20.94
N LYS A 220 1.60 -18.93 -21.24
CA LYS A 220 1.00 -20.27 -21.11
C LYS A 220 1.61 -21.26 -22.08
N LYS A 221 1.79 -20.86 -23.34
CA LYS A 221 2.45 -21.69 -24.36
C LYS A 221 3.92 -21.95 -23.99
N GLU A 222 4.60 -20.97 -23.41
CA GLU A 222 5.99 -21.11 -22.98
C GLU A 222 6.12 -22.04 -21.77
N LEU A 223 5.21 -21.92 -20.78
CA LEU A 223 5.10 -22.89 -19.68
C LEU A 223 4.85 -24.33 -20.19
N GLU A 224 4.05 -24.49 -21.23
CA GLU A 224 3.77 -25.80 -21.85
C GLU A 224 4.98 -26.36 -22.62
N ARG A 225 5.85 -25.49 -23.16
CA ARG A 225 7.01 -25.86 -24.01
C ARG A 225 8.32 -25.98 -23.22
N ASN A 226 8.47 -25.18 -22.17
CA ASN A 226 9.69 -25.05 -21.39
C ASN A 226 9.38 -25.25 -19.89
N PRO A 227 9.64 -26.45 -19.34
CA PRO A 227 9.40 -26.75 -17.92
C PRO A 227 10.16 -25.85 -16.93
N ASP A 228 11.28 -25.25 -17.36
CA ASP A 228 12.11 -24.37 -16.56
C ASP A 228 11.65 -22.90 -16.63
N PHE A 229 10.72 -22.57 -17.53
CA PHE A 229 10.15 -21.24 -17.60
C PHE A 229 9.36 -20.93 -16.31
N ARG A 230 9.61 -19.74 -15.78
CA ARG A 230 8.93 -19.21 -14.59
C ARG A 230 8.23 -17.92 -14.99
N ALA A 231 6.90 -17.98 -15.16
CA ALA A 231 6.11 -16.77 -15.29
C ALA A 231 6.36 -15.88 -14.05
N ARG A 232 6.58 -14.58 -14.25
CA ARG A 232 6.90 -13.63 -13.17
C ARG A 232 5.79 -12.60 -12.95
N ARG A 233 4.97 -12.31 -13.97
CA ARG A 233 3.88 -11.33 -13.89
C ARG A 233 2.85 -11.64 -12.78
N TRP A 234 2.61 -12.90 -12.44
CA TRP A 234 1.63 -13.28 -11.41
C TRP A 234 1.95 -12.72 -10.01
N VAL A 235 3.19 -12.29 -9.75
CA VAL A 235 3.61 -11.76 -8.45
C VAL A 235 2.85 -10.46 -8.09
N VAL A 236 2.63 -9.57 -9.06
CA VAL A 236 1.83 -8.36 -8.81
C VAL A 236 0.33 -8.70 -8.63
N GLU A 237 -0.18 -9.72 -9.31
CA GLU A 237 -1.54 -10.22 -9.12
C GLU A 237 -1.74 -10.77 -7.69
N VAL A 238 -0.74 -11.45 -7.14
CA VAL A 238 -0.74 -11.91 -5.74
C VAL A 238 -0.73 -10.73 -4.77
N THR A 239 0.02 -9.67 -5.08
CA THR A 239 0.02 -8.45 -4.27
C THR A 239 -1.36 -7.78 -4.28
N HIS A 240 -2.04 -7.73 -5.44
CA HIS A 240 -3.45 -7.32 -5.53
C HIS A 240 -4.37 -8.22 -4.69
N SER A 241 -4.14 -9.54 -4.66
CA SER A 241 -4.87 -10.47 -3.80
C SER A 241 -4.65 -10.18 -2.29
N PHE A 242 -3.45 -9.79 -1.89
CA PHE A 242 -3.20 -9.33 -0.52
C PHE A 242 -3.94 -8.04 -0.20
N PHE A 243 -3.98 -7.06 -1.13
CA PHE A 243 -4.82 -5.87 -0.95
C PHE A 243 -6.29 -6.22 -0.74
N ASN A 244 -6.82 -7.25 -1.43
CA ASN A 244 -8.20 -7.69 -1.29
C ASN A 244 -8.53 -8.25 0.09
N ARG A 245 -7.52 -8.68 0.87
CA ARG A 245 -7.74 -9.08 2.27
C ARG A 245 -8.13 -7.89 3.14
N PHE A 246 -7.73 -6.67 2.79
CA PHE A 246 -8.13 -5.45 3.49
C PHE A 246 -9.46 -4.96 2.93
N ARG A 247 -10.57 -5.34 3.58
CA ARG A 247 -11.92 -5.08 3.06
C ARG A 247 -12.20 -3.60 2.79
N LYS A 248 -11.54 -2.70 3.52
CA LYS A 248 -11.63 -1.25 3.32
C LYS A 248 -11.13 -0.78 1.94
N LEU A 249 -10.31 -1.58 1.27
CA LEU A 249 -9.71 -1.28 -0.03
C LEU A 249 -10.47 -1.89 -1.22
N LEU A 250 -11.42 -2.80 -0.98
CA LEU A 250 -12.20 -3.44 -2.06
C LEU A 250 -13.13 -2.46 -2.78
N VAL A 251 -13.65 -1.48 -2.03
CA VAL A 251 -14.47 -0.38 -2.54
C VAL A 251 -14.01 0.89 -1.85
N ARG A 252 -13.65 1.88 -2.65
CA ARG A 252 -13.24 3.20 -2.16
C ARG A 252 -14.46 3.98 -1.71
N TYR A 253 -14.75 3.93 -0.41
CA TYR A 253 -15.72 4.82 0.23
C TYR A 253 -15.11 6.13 0.73
N GLU A 254 -13.78 6.23 0.78
CA GLU A 254 -13.09 7.45 1.20
C GLU A 254 -13.25 8.55 0.14
N LYS A 255 -13.83 9.68 0.56
CA LYS A 255 -14.13 10.81 -0.32
C LYS A 255 -12.87 11.43 -0.93
N LYS A 256 -11.84 11.63 -0.10
CA LYS A 256 -10.54 12.24 -0.46
C LYS A 256 -9.55 11.19 -0.96
N ALA A 257 -8.77 11.54 -1.99
CA ALA A 257 -7.73 10.67 -2.54
C ALA A 257 -6.67 10.33 -1.49
N THR A 258 -6.23 11.34 -0.76
CA THR A 258 -5.21 11.25 0.27
C THR A 258 -5.58 10.25 1.37
N ASN A 259 -6.84 10.27 1.83
CA ASN A 259 -7.33 9.28 2.80
C ASN A 259 -7.24 7.85 2.27
N TYR A 260 -7.62 7.64 1.02
CA TYR A 260 -7.56 6.32 0.42
C TYR A 260 -6.11 5.86 0.20
N MET A 261 -5.25 6.76 -0.27
CA MET A 261 -3.82 6.50 -0.44
C MET A 261 -3.16 6.12 0.89
N ALA A 262 -3.42 6.85 1.96
CA ALA A 262 -2.87 6.53 3.28
C ALA A 262 -3.29 5.14 3.79
N LEU A 263 -4.53 4.71 3.51
CA LEU A 263 -4.98 3.35 3.82
C LEU A 263 -4.26 2.29 2.97
N ILE A 264 -3.98 2.60 1.70
CA ILE A 264 -3.20 1.74 0.81
C ILE A 264 -1.74 1.65 1.28
N GLN A 265 -1.10 2.77 1.58
CA GLN A 265 0.25 2.81 2.13
C GLN A 265 0.34 2.02 3.44
N PHE A 266 -0.68 2.12 4.30
CA PHE A 266 -0.73 1.30 5.51
C PHE A 266 -0.84 -0.20 5.19
N ALA A 267 -1.65 -0.58 4.20
CA ALA A 267 -1.70 -1.97 3.74
C ALA A 267 -0.37 -2.43 3.13
N CYS A 268 0.33 -1.58 2.37
CA CYS A 268 1.66 -1.87 1.82
C CYS A 268 2.66 -2.14 2.95
N ALA A 269 2.70 -1.26 3.96
CA ALA A 269 3.53 -1.46 5.14
C ALA A 269 3.23 -2.82 5.79
N VAL A 270 1.95 -3.14 6.04
CA VAL A 270 1.57 -4.42 6.65
C VAL A 270 2.00 -5.62 5.81
N ILE A 271 1.87 -5.56 4.48
CA ILE A 271 2.30 -6.63 3.56
C ILE A 271 3.82 -6.85 3.67
N VAL A 272 4.61 -5.77 3.66
CA VAL A 272 6.07 -5.83 3.76
C VAL A 272 6.50 -6.34 5.13
N TRP A 273 6.02 -5.73 6.21
CA TRP A 273 6.39 -6.11 7.58
C TRP A 273 6.01 -7.55 7.92
N ARG A 274 4.91 -8.07 7.35
CA ARG A 274 4.52 -9.48 7.53
C ARG A 274 5.57 -10.47 7.02
N LYS A 275 6.42 -10.07 6.07
CA LYS A 275 7.50 -10.93 5.56
C LYS A 275 8.68 -11.03 6.52
N LEU A 276 8.82 -10.08 7.45
CA LEU A 276 9.91 -10.03 8.42
C LEU A 276 9.50 -10.49 9.81
N ILE A 277 8.28 -10.14 10.21
CA ILE A 277 7.77 -10.38 11.56
C ILE A 277 6.33 -10.89 11.48
N PRO A 278 5.87 -11.64 12.49
CA PRO A 278 4.48 -12.06 12.54
C PRO A 278 3.54 -10.85 12.51
N VAL A 279 2.78 -10.70 11.42
CA VAL A 279 1.65 -9.77 11.31
C VAL A 279 0.43 -10.55 10.84
N HIS A 280 -0.63 -10.55 11.64
CA HIS A 280 -1.83 -11.34 11.35
C HIS A 280 -2.68 -10.66 10.26
N LEU A 281 -3.00 -11.43 9.20
CA LEU A 281 -3.88 -11.07 8.09
C LEU A 281 -5.04 -12.07 8.02
#